data_AF-A0A967FDC2-F1
#
_entry.id   AF-A0A967FDC2-F1
#
_cell.length_a   1.000
_cell.length_b   1.000
_cell.length_c   1.000
_cell.angle_alpha   90.00
_cell.angle_beta   90.00
_cell.angle_gamma   90.00
#
_symmetry.space_group_name_H-M   'P 1'
#
loop_
_entity.id
_entity.type
_entity.pdbx_description
1 polymer ?
#
loop_
_entity_poly.entity_id
_entity_poly.type
_entity_poly.pdbx_seq_one_letter_code
_entity_poly.pdbx_strand_id
1 'polypeptide(L)' 'AMIADYPICLVSVYRYPNEGLLSVITPLTYEPLGIAVPSYDPHLVNWIENFLASLEETGGMDELKERWFQDVSWLNQLP' A
#
# COMPACT_ATOMS: atom_id res chain seq x y z
N ALA A 1 1.88 6.79 21.23
CA ALA A 1 2.55 5.98 20.19
C ALA A 1 1.47 5.30 19.35
N MET A 2 1.65 5.24 18.04
CA MET A 2 0.74 4.59 17.09
C MET A 2 1.46 3.38 16.49
N ILE A 3 0.75 2.27 16.30
CA ILE A 3 1.24 1.09 15.58
C ILE A 3 0.26 0.87 14.44
N ALA A 4 0.77 0.92 13.22
CA ALA A 4 0.01 0.69 12.00
C ALA A 4 0.98 0.37 10.86
N ASP A 5 0.45 0.02 9.68
CA ASP A 5 1.27 -0.29 8.51
C ASP A 5 2.24 0.84 8.18
N TYR A 6 3.39 0.49 7.61
CA TYR A 6 4.40 1.49 7.26
C TYR A 6 3.85 2.67 6.42
N PRO A 7 3.02 2.45 5.38
CA PRO A 7 2.52 3.56 4.58
C PRO A 7 1.60 4.51 5.34
N ILE A 8 0.76 4.03 6.25
CA ILE A 8 -0.12 4.92 7.02
C ILE A 8 0.65 5.74 8.05
N CYS A 9 1.74 5.19 8.60
CA CYS A 9 2.68 5.95 9.42
C CYS A 9 3.31 7.09 8.62
N LEU A 10 3.74 6.83 7.38
CA LEU A 10 4.30 7.84 6.47
C LEU A 10 3.28 8.94 6.13
N VAL A 11 2.06 8.55 5.73
CA VAL A 11 0.95 9.48 5.44
C VAL A 11 0.64 10.38 6.64
N SER A 12 0.67 9.82 7.85
CA SER A 12 0.40 10.58 9.08
C SER A 12 1.46 11.66 9.34
N VAL A 13 2.74 11.36 9.12
CA VAL A 13 3.84 12.35 9.22
C VAL A 13 3.65 13.46 8.20
N TYR A 14 3.29 13.13 6.95
CA TYR A 14 3.06 14.12 5.90
C TYR A 14 1.83 14.99 6.14
N ARG A 15 0.75 14.43 6.70
CA ARG A 15 -0.49 15.17 6.98
C ARG A 15 -0.35 16.13 8.16
N TYR A 16 0.52 15.79 9.11
CA TYR A 16 0.70 16.54 10.35
C TYR A 16 2.18 16.90 10.61
N PRO A 17 2.83 17.68 9.72
CA PRO A 17 4.27 17.92 9.78
C PRO A 17 4.72 18.69 11.03
N ASN A 18 3.81 19.44 11.66
CA ASN A 18 4.09 20.29 12.83
C ASN A 18 3.76 19.61 14.17
N GLU A 19 3.24 18.39 14.17
CA GLU A 19 2.87 17.64 15.40
C GLU A 19 4.06 16.83 15.98
N GLY A 20 5.26 16.97 15.41
CA GLY A 20 6.46 16.28 15.89
C GLY A 20 6.44 14.76 15.67
N LEU A 21 5.67 14.28 14.70
CA LEU A 21 5.57 12.85 14.37
C LEU A 21 6.86 12.36 13.67
N LEU A 22 7.31 11.16 14.06
CA LEU A 22 8.43 10.46 13.44
C LEU A 22 8.01 9.02 13.16
N SER A 23 8.22 8.56 11.92
CA SER A 23 8.04 7.15 11.55
C SER A 23 9.35 6.38 11.71
N VAL A 24 9.27 5.09 12.03
CA VAL A 24 10.45 4.21 12.10
C VAL A 24 10.98 4.01 10.68
N ILE A 25 12.30 4.15 10.51
CA ILE A 25 12.97 4.05 9.19
C ILE A 25 12.86 2.63 8.61
N THR A 26 12.84 1.62 9.48
CA THR A 26 12.78 0.21 9.10
C THR A 26 11.43 -0.38 9.53
N PRO A 27 10.71 -1.09 8.63
CA PRO A 27 9.51 -1.83 9.00
C PRO A 27 9.82 -2.79 10.15
N LEU A 28 8.90 -2.89 11.12
CA LEU A 28 9.04 -3.81 12.24
C LEU A 28 8.92 -5.26 11.80
N THR A 29 8.12 -5.51 10.77
CA THR A 29 7.90 -6.85 10.19
C THR A 29 7.85 -6.79 8.67
N TYR A 30 7.97 -7.95 8.01
CA TYR A 30 7.68 -8.09 6.59
C TYR A 30 6.17 -8.21 6.41
N GLU A 31 5.55 -7.24 5.74
CA GLU A 31 4.09 -7.07 5.64
C GLU A 31 3.63 -7.19 4.17
N PRO A 32 3.56 -8.42 3.62
CA PRO A 32 3.04 -8.61 2.27
C PRO A 32 1.53 -8.33 2.25
N LEU A 33 1.11 -7.45 1.35
CA LEU A 33 -0.30 -7.16 1.10
C LEU A 33 -0.90 -8.24 0.19
N GLY A 34 -2.14 -8.64 0.50
CA GLY A 34 -2.87 -9.65 -0.26
C GLY A 34 -4.36 -9.32 -0.37
N ILE A 35 -5.02 -9.95 -1.33
CA ILE A 35 -6.46 -9.81 -1.55
C ILE A 35 -7.16 -11.02 -0.95
N ALA A 36 -8.02 -10.80 0.04
CA ALA A 36 -8.82 -11.85 0.64
C ALA A 36 -9.96 -12.26 -0.31
N VAL A 37 -10.13 -13.56 -0.52
CA VAL A 37 -11.10 -14.14 -1.47
C VAL A 37 -11.91 -15.26 -0.79
N PRO A 38 -13.18 -15.48 -1.18
CA PRO A 38 -13.96 -16.60 -0.68
C PRO A 38 -13.30 -17.94 -0.99
N SER A 39 -13.17 -18.81 0.01
CA SER A 39 -12.45 -20.09 -0.11
C SER A 39 -13.13 -21.12 -1.03
N TYR A 40 -14.38 -20.89 -1.41
CA TYR A 40 -15.19 -21.82 -2.19
C TYR A 40 -15.20 -21.54 -3.70
N ASP A 41 -14.53 -20.49 -4.17
CA ASP A 41 -14.48 -20.14 -5.59
C ASP A 41 -13.04 -20.21 -6.15
N PRO A 42 -12.58 -21.39 -6.60
CA PRO A 42 -11.24 -21.55 -7.14
C PRO A 42 -11.03 -20.81 -8.48
N HIS A 43 -12.10 -20.52 -9.22
CA HIS A 43 -11.99 -19.77 -10.47
C HIS A 43 -11.67 -18.30 -10.20
N LEU A 44 -12.27 -17.71 -9.17
CA LEU A 44 -11.95 -16.37 -8.72
C LEU A 44 -10.50 -16.27 -8.23
N VAL A 45 -10.02 -17.24 -7.45
CA VAL A 45 -8.61 -17.28 -7.00
C VAL A 45 -7.67 -17.28 -8.21
N ASN A 46 -7.87 -18.22 -9.13
CA ASN A 46 -7.02 -18.34 -10.31
C ASN A 46 -7.08 -17.08 -11.19
N TRP A 47 -8.25 -16.47 -11.35
CA TRP A 47 -8.36 -15.24 -12.12
C TRP A 47 -7.60 -14.08 -11.47
N ILE A 48 -7.71 -13.90 -10.15
CA ILE A 48 -7.00 -12.85 -9.41
C ILE A 48 -5.49 -13.06 -9.48
N GLU A 49 -5.01 -14.29 -9.28
CA GLU A 49 -3.58 -14.60 -9.35
C GLU A 49 -3.01 -14.30 -10.74
N ASN A 50 -3.68 -14.74 -11.81
CA ASN A 50 -3.24 -14.45 -13.18
C ASN A 50 -3.30 -12.94 -13.49
N PHE A 51 -4.31 -12.23 -12.98
CA PHE A 51 -4.43 -10.79 -13.16
C PHE A 51 -3.30 -10.03 -12.46
N LEU A 52 -2.98 -10.39 -11.21
CA LEU A 52 -1.89 -9.77 -10.46
C LEU A 52 -0.54 -10.06 -11.10
N ALA A 53 -0.30 -11.29 -11.55
CA ALA A 53 0.92 -11.65 -12.29
C ALA A 53 1.05 -10.82 -13.58
N SER A 54 -0.04 -10.70 -14.35
CA SER A 54 -0.05 -9.87 -15.56
C SER A 54 0.24 -8.40 -15.24
N LEU A 55 -0.36 -7.87 -14.16
CA LEU A 55 -0.17 -6.47 -13.73
C LEU A 55 1.27 -6.18 -13.29
N GLU A 56 1.94 -7.17 -12.69
CA GLU A 56 3.36 -7.09 -12.34
C GLU A 56 4.25 -7.18 -13.59
N GLU A 57 4.00 -8.14 -14.48
CA GLU A 57 4.77 -8.31 -15.72
C GLU A 57 4.65 -7.11 -16.67
N THR A 58 3.50 -6.45 -16.72
CA THR A 58 3.31 -5.25 -17.55
C THR A 58 3.84 -3.98 -16.89
N GLY A 59 4.34 -4.04 -15.64
CA GLY A 59 4.82 -2.88 -14.89
C GLY A 59 3.72 -2.01 -14.27
N GLY A 60 2.45 -2.37 -14.43
CA GLY A 60 1.33 -1.60 -13.86
C GLY A 60 1.36 -1.58 -12.33
N MET A 61 1.90 -2.62 -11.70
CA MET A 61 2.14 -2.63 -10.26
C MET A 61 3.12 -1.54 -9.82
N ASP A 62 4.15 -1.26 -10.62
CA ASP A 62 5.14 -0.23 -10.29
C ASP A 62 4.59 1.17 -10.52
N GLU A 63 3.79 1.38 -11.57
CA GLU A 63 3.06 2.64 -11.78
C GLU A 63 2.13 2.95 -10.61
N LEU A 64 1.43 1.94 -10.07
CA LEU A 64 0.61 2.09 -8.87
C LEU A 64 1.47 2.45 -7.65
N LYS A 65 2.62 1.80 -7.45
CA LYS A 65 3.53 2.14 -6.34
C LYS A 65 4.02 3.58 -6.43
N GLU A 66 4.41 4.03 -7.62
CA GLU A 66 4.86 5.40 -7.85
C GLU A 66 3.75 6.40 -7.52
N ARG A 67 2.55 6.20 -8.08
CA ARG A 67 1.43 7.11 -7.90
C ARG A 67 0.97 7.25 -6.44
N TRP A 68 0.97 6.17 -5.67
CA TRP A 68 0.38 6.17 -4.33
C TRP A 68 1.40 6.33 -3.21
N PHE A 69 2.65 5.88 -3.38
CA PHE A 69 3.67 5.92 -2.33
C PHE A 69 4.82 6.91 -2.59
N GLN A 70 5.09 7.30 -3.84
CA GLN A 70 6.16 8.26 -4.15
C GLN A 70 5.61 9.67 -4.43
N ASP A 71 4.42 9.77 -5.02
CA ASP A 71 3.74 11.03 -5.25
C ASP A 71 2.83 11.38 -4.07
N VAL A 72 3.14 12.47 -3.35
CA VAL A 72 2.34 12.97 -2.22
C VAL A 72 1.26 13.97 -2.63
N SER A 73 1.14 14.30 -3.93
CA SER A 73 0.19 15.30 -4.43
C SER A 73 -1.27 14.97 -4.10
N TRP A 74 -1.61 13.68 -4.04
CA TRP A 74 -2.96 13.21 -3.72
C TRP A 74 -3.35 13.46 -2.27
N LEU A 75 -2.40 13.65 -1.34
CA LEU A 75 -2.71 13.92 0.07
C LEU A 75 -3.49 15.23 0.25
N ASN A 76 -3.29 16.21 -0.63
CA ASN A 76 -4.03 17.47 -0.63
C ASN A 76 -5.52 17.30 -1.01
N GLN A 77 -5.90 16.14 -1.53
CA GLN A 77 -7.28 15.82 -1.92
C GLN A 77 -8.04 15.10 -0.80
N LEU A 78 -7.36 14.71 0.29
CA LEU A 78 -8.01 14.13 1.45
C LEU A 78 -8.80 15.21 2.21
N PRO A 79 -9.99 14.88 2.73
CA PRO A 79 -10.84 15.81 3.46
C PRO A 79 -10.23 16.30 4.78
#